data_AF-A0AAW2F6C0-F1
#
_entry.id   AF-A0AAW2F6C0-F1
#
_cell.length_a   1.000
_cell.length_b   1.000
_cell.length_c   1.000
_cell.angle_alpha   90.00
_cell.angle_beta   90.00
_cell.angle_gamma   90.00
#
_symmetry.space_group_name_H-M   'P 1'
#
loop_
_entity.id
_entity.type
_entity.pdbx_description
1 polymer ?
#
loop_
_entity_poly.entity_id
_entity_poly.type
_entity_poly.pdbx_seq_one_letter_code
_entity_poly.pdbx_strand_id
1 'polypeptide(L)'
;MTEDWNQCASIRSKMQPMISKAILSHRFSKCSIVAYSIVLLLFATGNIIAQKNAANSGQTVEEKSFIIKMKLPSECNTSPFYEIVMIMQFLLQLTSALVAGMLNAFIVTLILHIAGQIDIVCHELLEISVADDKHDSHMVALRSVVIRHQRIVAFAENIENVFCYMALMQFLSNTFVICFLGFVIVNSLNSPDADAVMMKIIPYYAVVNLEAFILCFSGEYLSSKSKCINQAAYNSFWYKLKPTESKIIFLLIMRSQKELTMTAGKFVDLSLESFTSILKASASYVSVLHAMY
;
A
#
# COMPACT_ATOMS: atom_id res chain seq x y z
N MET A 1 5.06 -8.71 16.71
CA MET A 1 3.69 -8.19 16.94
C MET A 1 3.11 -8.63 18.28
N THR A 2 2.79 -9.91 18.51
CA THR A 2 2.19 -10.37 19.80
C THR A 2 3.11 -10.14 20.99
N GLU A 3 4.41 -10.46 20.85
CA GLU A 3 5.41 -10.16 21.90
C GLU A 3 5.53 -8.65 22.16
N ASP A 4 5.55 -7.83 21.11
CA ASP A 4 5.61 -6.37 21.24
C ASP A 4 4.37 -5.82 21.93
N TRP A 5 3.20 -6.39 21.65
CA TRP A 5 1.94 -6.03 22.28
C TRP A 5 1.96 -6.36 23.77
N ASN A 6 2.40 -7.57 24.13
CA ASN A 6 2.54 -7.98 25.53
C ASN A 6 3.55 -7.10 26.28
N GLN A 7 4.64 -6.70 25.61
CA GLN A 7 5.65 -5.80 26.18
C GLN A 7 5.15 -4.34 26.31
N CYS A 8 4.21 -3.91 25.47
CA CYS A 8 3.58 -2.57 25.58
C CYS A 8 2.40 -2.55 26.55
N ALA A 9 1.68 -3.67 26.70
CA ALA A 9 0.51 -3.78 27.57
C ALA A 9 0.83 -3.53 29.05
N SER A 10 2.10 -3.74 29.45
CA SER A 10 2.56 -3.44 30.81
C SER A 10 2.69 -1.94 31.11
N ILE A 11 2.68 -1.06 30.08
CA ILE A 11 2.87 0.40 30.24
C ILE A 11 1.81 1.16 29.41
N ARG A 12 0.80 1.72 30.10
CA ARG A 12 -0.35 2.39 29.48
C ARG A 12 0.02 3.49 28.48
N SER A 13 1.09 4.26 28.72
CA SER A 13 1.56 5.32 27.80
C SER A 13 2.07 4.77 26.47
N LYS A 14 2.66 3.57 26.45
CA LYS A 14 3.17 2.90 25.23
C LYS A 14 2.05 2.22 24.44
N MET A 15 0.94 1.91 25.08
CA MET A 15 -0.19 1.20 24.46
C MET A 15 -1.06 2.12 23.59
N GLN A 16 -1.19 3.40 23.95
CA GLN A 16 -2.02 4.36 23.21
C GLN A 16 -1.61 4.58 21.74
N PRO A 17 -0.33 4.81 21.40
CA PRO A 17 0.08 4.95 19.99
C PRO A 17 -0.15 3.65 19.22
N MET A 18 0.14 2.49 19.81
CA MET A 18 -0.07 1.17 19.20
C MET A 18 -1.56 0.88 18.92
N ILE A 19 -2.45 1.19 19.87
CA ILE A 19 -3.91 1.04 19.67
C ILE A 19 -4.40 1.96 18.55
N SER A 20 -3.96 3.23 18.54
CA SER A 20 -4.36 4.20 17.50
C SER A 20 -3.95 3.72 16.10
N LYS A 21 -2.72 3.21 15.95
CA LYS A 21 -2.22 2.63 14.69
C LYS A 21 -2.98 1.37 14.29
N ALA A 22 -3.30 0.49 15.24
CA ALA A 22 -4.08 -0.71 14.97
C ALA A 22 -5.51 -0.38 14.51
N ILE A 23 -6.18 0.58 15.15
CA ILE A 23 -7.51 1.05 14.74
C ILE A 23 -7.45 1.68 13.35
N LEU A 24 -6.45 2.52 13.08
CA LEU A 24 -6.25 3.12 11.76
C LEU A 24 -6.06 2.04 10.69
N SER A 25 -5.23 1.03 10.96
CA SER A 25 -5.00 -0.08 10.04
C SER A 25 -6.27 -0.89 9.79
N HIS A 26 -7.04 -1.18 10.84
CA HIS A 26 -8.30 -1.89 10.71
C HIS A 26 -9.33 -1.11 9.88
N ARG A 27 -9.45 0.20 10.10
CA ARG A 27 -10.32 1.08 9.30
C ARG A 27 -9.87 1.11 7.84
N PHE A 28 -8.56 1.24 7.60
CA PHE A 28 -7.98 1.22 6.27
C PHE A 28 -8.28 -0.09 5.55
N SER A 29 -8.02 -1.24 6.19
CA SER A 29 -8.29 -2.56 5.64
C SER A 29 -9.77 -2.73 5.23
N LYS A 30 -10.70 -2.33 6.09
CA LYS A 30 -12.14 -2.34 5.77
C LYS A 30 -12.47 -1.43 4.59
N CYS A 31 -11.95 -0.21 4.57
CA CYS A 31 -12.16 0.73 3.47
C CYS A 31 -11.62 0.18 2.13
N SER A 32 -10.41 -0.39 2.14
CA SER A 32 -9.82 -1.00 0.94
C SER A 32 -10.68 -2.15 0.43
N ILE A 33 -11.02 -3.13 1.26
CA ILE A 33 -11.82 -4.30 0.85
C ILE A 33 -13.18 -3.86 0.27
N VAL A 34 -13.85 -2.90 0.92
CA VAL A 34 -15.11 -2.35 0.44
C VAL A 34 -14.94 -1.64 -0.90
N ALA A 35 -13.90 -0.81 -1.07
CA ALA A 35 -13.63 -0.12 -2.33
C ALA A 35 -13.37 -1.09 -3.49
N TYR A 36 -12.53 -2.10 -3.29
CA TYR A 36 -12.27 -3.15 -4.29
C TYR A 36 -13.54 -3.91 -4.66
N SER A 37 -14.37 -4.25 -3.67
CA SER A 37 -15.64 -4.96 -3.89
C SER A 37 -16.65 -4.12 -4.67
N ILE A 38 -16.79 -2.82 -4.35
CA ILE A 38 -17.69 -1.91 -5.06
C ILE A 38 -17.26 -1.74 -6.51
N VAL A 39 -15.96 -1.55 -6.77
CA VAL A 39 -15.46 -1.38 -8.14
C VAL A 39 -15.67 -2.64 -8.97
N LEU A 40 -15.49 -3.82 -8.40
CA LEU A 40 -15.80 -5.06 -9.08
C LEU A 40 -17.29 -5.18 -9.44
N LEU A 41 -18.18 -4.83 -8.52
CA LEU A 41 -19.62 -4.82 -8.78
C LEU A 41 -20.00 -3.84 -9.89
N LEU A 42 -19.44 -2.62 -9.87
CA LEU A 42 -19.63 -1.62 -10.92
C LEU A 42 -19.11 -2.11 -12.28
N PHE A 43 -17.97 -2.80 -12.28
CA PHE A 43 -17.41 -3.38 -13.50
C PHE A 43 -18.30 -4.49 -14.06
N ALA A 44 -18.82 -5.37 -13.20
CA ALA A 44 -19.73 -6.44 -13.60
C ALA A 44 -21.07 -5.90 -14.14
N THR A 45 -21.70 -4.96 -13.43
CA THR A 45 -22.96 -4.33 -13.86
C THR A 45 -22.79 -3.54 -15.15
N GLY A 46 -21.68 -2.80 -15.30
CA GLY A 46 -21.37 -2.06 -16.53
C GLY A 46 -21.25 -2.97 -17.76
N ASN A 47 -20.68 -4.18 -17.60
CA ASN A 47 -20.63 -5.15 -18.70
C ASN A 47 -22.00 -5.74 -19.04
N ILE A 48 -22.84 -6.04 -18.03
CA ILE A 48 -24.21 -6.53 -18.25
C ILE A 48 -25.07 -5.48 -18.97
N ILE A 49 -24.96 -4.21 -18.58
CA ILE A 49 -25.69 -3.10 -19.22
C ILE A 49 -25.24 -2.96 -20.68
N ALA A 50 -23.92 -2.98 -20.95
CA ALA A 50 -23.39 -2.90 -22.30
C ALA A 50 -23.89 -4.05 -23.19
N GLN A 51 -23.94 -5.28 -22.66
CA GLN A 51 -24.50 -6.43 -23.37
C GLN A 51 -25.99 -6.26 -23.70
N LYS A 52 -26.78 -5.80 -22.72
CA LYS A 52 -28.22 -5.58 -22.91
C LYS A 52 -28.50 -4.50 -23.95
N ASN A 53 -27.71 -3.42 -23.95
CA ASN A 53 -27.84 -2.35 -24.93
C ASN A 53 -27.50 -2.83 -26.35
N ALA A 54 -26.45 -3.65 -26.52
CA ALA A 54 -26.10 -4.25 -27.80
C ALA A 54 -27.17 -5.25 -28.30
N ALA A 55 -27.79 -6.02 -27.41
CA ALA A 55 -28.90 -6.90 -27.78
C ALA A 55 -30.15 -6.12 -28.23
N ASN A 56 -30.44 -4.98 -27.60
CA ASN A 56 -31.58 -4.14 -27.93
C ASN A 56 -31.41 -3.36 -29.25
N SER A 57 -30.18 -3.07 -29.68
CA SER A 57 -29.90 -2.32 -30.91
C SER A 57 -29.97 -3.16 -32.19
N GLY A 58 -30.26 -4.46 -32.08
CA GLY A 58 -30.41 -5.35 -33.24
C GLY A 58 -29.09 -5.67 -33.96
N GLN A 59 -27.94 -5.33 -33.37
CA GLN A 59 -26.65 -5.82 -33.86
C GLN A 59 -26.60 -7.34 -33.68
N THR A 60 -26.26 -8.07 -34.74
CA THR A 60 -26.00 -9.51 -34.68
C THR A 60 -24.89 -9.78 -33.67
N VAL A 61 -25.27 -10.26 -32.48
CA VAL A 61 -24.34 -10.65 -31.42
C VAL A 61 -23.64 -11.94 -31.87
N GLU A 62 -22.60 -11.83 -32.69
CA GLU A 62 -21.80 -13.00 -33.08
C GLU A 62 -20.91 -13.51 -31.92
N GLU A 63 -20.65 -12.69 -30.89
CA GLU A 63 -19.97 -13.14 -29.67
C GLU A 63 -20.57 -12.47 -28.41
N LYS A 64 -21.16 -13.26 -27.51
CA LYS A 64 -21.50 -12.78 -26.17
C LYS A 64 -20.22 -12.35 -25.45
N SER A 65 -20.15 -11.10 -25.00
CA SER A 65 -18.91 -10.53 -24.48
C SER A 65 -18.66 -10.90 -23.01
N PHE A 66 -17.83 -11.91 -22.76
CA PHE A 66 -17.39 -12.27 -21.40
C PHE A 66 -16.85 -11.07 -20.60
N ILE A 67 -16.93 -11.12 -19.26
CA ILE A 67 -16.42 -10.08 -18.34
C ILE A 67 -14.95 -9.76 -18.65
N ILE A 68 -14.18 -10.81 -18.92
CA ILE A 68 -12.86 -10.72 -19.51
C ILE A 68 -12.98 -11.24 -20.93
N LYS A 69 -12.67 -10.39 -21.93
CA LYS A 69 -12.68 -10.81 -23.34
C LYS A 69 -11.68 -11.95 -23.53
N MET A 70 -12.19 -13.15 -23.75
CA MET A 70 -11.42 -14.37 -23.98
C MET A 70 -11.96 -15.07 -25.21
N LYS A 71 -11.06 -15.59 -26.06
CA LYS A 71 -11.45 -16.43 -27.20
C LYS A 71 -11.63 -17.86 -26.72
N LEU A 72 -12.86 -18.24 -26.42
CA LEU A 72 -13.24 -19.58 -25.98
C LEU A 72 -13.80 -20.40 -27.15
N PRO A 73 -13.79 -21.74 -27.05
CA PRO A 73 -14.50 -22.60 -28.01
C PRO A 73 -15.95 -22.16 -28.17
N SER A 74 -16.49 -22.27 -29.38
CA SER A 74 -17.86 -21.81 -29.72
C SER A 74 -18.94 -22.45 -28.84
N GLU A 75 -18.70 -23.65 -28.32
CA GLU A 75 -19.54 -24.36 -27.37
C GLU A 75 -19.80 -23.55 -26.08
N CYS A 76 -18.85 -22.73 -25.63
CA CYS A 76 -18.97 -21.90 -24.43
C CYS A 76 -19.92 -20.70 -24.59
N ASN A 77 -20.39 -20.37 -25.81
CA ASN A 77 -21.36 -19.30 -26.03
C ASN A 77 -22.82 -19.76 -25.86
N THR A 78 -23.03 -21.07 -25.72
CA THR A 78 -24.35 -21.69 -25.54
C THR A 78 -24.71 -21.83 -24.05
N SER A 79 -26.00 -21.72 -23.71
CA SER A 79 -26.47 -22.01 -22.35
C SER A 79 -26.49 -23.53 -22.14
N PRO A 80 -26.01 -24.08 -21.01
CA PRO A 80 -25.66 -23.40 -19.75
C PRO A 80 -24.18 -23.01 -19.59
N PHE A 81 -23.29 -23.43 -20.51
CA PHE A 81 -21.83 -23.23 -20.38
C PHE A 81 -21.44 -21.74 -20.27
N TYR A 82 -22.13 -20.87 -21.00
CA TYR A 82 -21.91 -19.42 -20.92
C TYR A 82 -22.09 -18.87 -19.51
N GLU A 83 -23.17 -19.26 -18.83
CA GLU A 83 -23.49 -18.80 -17.46
C GLU A 83 -22.45 -19.31 -16.46
N ILE A 84 -22.01 -20.56 -16.62
CA ILE A 84 -20.96 -21.16 -15.79
C ILE A 84 -19.64 -20.39 -15.94
N VAL A 85 -19.22 -20.10 -17.18
CA VAL A 85 -17.98 -19.33 -17.44
C VAL A 85 -18.07 -17.93 -16.85
N MET A 86 -19.20 -17.25 -16.98
CA MET A 86 -19.41 -15.91 -16.41
C MET A 86 -19.32 -15.90 -14.88
N ILE A 87 -19.94 -16.88 -14.20
CA ILE A 87 -19.84 -17.03 -12.75
C ILE A 87 -18.39 -17.30 -12.34
N MET A 88 -17.70 -18.21 -13.04
CA MET A 88 -16.30 -18.52 -12.76
C MET A 88 -15.38 -17.31 -12.93
N GLN A 89 -15.55 -16.53 -14.01
CA GLN A 89 -14.78 -15.30 -14.23
C GLN A 89 -15.04 -14.26 -13.14
N PHE A 90 -16.30 -14.09 -12.72
CA PHE A 90 -16.63 -13.19 -11.62
C PHE A 90 -16.00 -13.61 -10.30
N LEU A 91 -16.06 -14.91 -9.95
CA LEU A 91 -15.44 -15.45 -8.73
C LEU A 91 -13.91 -15.31 -8.76
N LEU A 92 -13.29 -15.53 -9.91
CA LEU A 92 -11.85 -15.32 -10.09
C LEU A 92 -11.47 -13.85 -9.85
N GLN A 93 -12.22 -12.91 -10.44
CA GLN A 93 -11.97 -11.48 -10.28
C GLN A 93 -12.27 -10.97 -8.86
N LEU A 94 -13.26 -11.56 -8.19
CA LEU A 94 -13.52 -11.29 -6.77
C LEU A 94 -12.35 -11.76 -5.92
N THR A 95 -11.85 -12.96 -6.18
CA THR A 95 -10.72 -13.51 -5.44
C THR A 95 -9.45 -12.67 -5.66
N SER A 96 -9.16 -12.26 -6.90
CA SER A 96 -8.00 -11.42 -7.20
C SER A 96 -8.11 -10.04 -6.53
N ALA A 97 -9.27 -9.39 -6.58
CA ALA A 97 -9.52 -8.10 -5.93
C ALA A 97 -9.40 -8.18 -4.40
N LEU A 98 -9.90 -9.25 -3.79
CA LEU A 98 -9.76 -9.48 -2.35
C LEU A 98 -8.30 -9.71 -1.97
N VAL A 99 -7.55 -10.52 -2.73
CA VAL A 99 -6.12 -10.75 -2.48
C VAL A 99 -5.33 -9.44 -2.59
N ALA A 100 -5.56 -8.63 -3.63
CA ALA A 100 -4.94 -7.32 -3.78
C ALA A 100 -5.27 -6.39 -2.60
N GLY A 101 -6.55 -6.31 -2.21
CA GLY A 101 -6.97 -5.53 -1.03
C GLY A 101 -6.32 -5.98 0.27
N MET A 102 -6.19 -7.30 0.46
CA MET A 102 -5.55 -7.90 1.63
C MET A 102 -4.05 -7.64 1.66
N LEU A 103 -3.34 -7.73 0.53
CA LEU A 103 -1.92 -7.42 0.43
C LEU A 103 -1.64 -5.94 0.77
N ASN A 104 -2.45 -5.02 0.23
CA ASN A 104 -2.38 -3.60 0.54
C ASN A 104 -2.67 -3.29 2.02
N ALA A 105 -3.67 -3.95 2.60
CA ALA A 105 -3.95 -3.83 4.03
C ALA A 105 -2.81 -4.39 4.89
N PHE A 106 -2.19 -5.48 4.46
CA PHE A 106 -1.11 -6.13 5.18
C PHE A 106 0.14 -5.25 5.22
N ILE A 107 0.59 -4.71 4.08
CA ILE A 107 1.75 -3.79 4.05
C ILE A 107 1.50 -2.55 4.93
N VAL A 108 0.33 -1.92 4.83
CA VAL A 108 -0.01 -0.76 5.67
C VAL A 108 -0.02 -1.13 7.15
N THR A 109 -0.52 -2.30 7.52
CA THR A 109 -0.49 -2.78 8.91
C THR A 109 0.94 -2.92 9.43
N LEU A 110 1.82 -3.54 8.65
CA LEU A 110 3.22 -3.74 9.02
C LEU A 110 3.95 -2.39 9.21
N ILE A 111 3.74 -1.45 8.29
CA ILE A 111 4.33 -0.12 8.35
C ILE A 111 3.78 0.70 9.52
N LEU A 112 2.47 0.66 9.77
CA LEU A 112 1.86 1.34 10.93
C LEU A 112 2.33 0.73 12.26
N HIS A 113 2.58 -0.58 12.32
CA HIS A 113 3.17 -1.25 13.48
C HIS A 113 4.59 -0.76 13.74
N ILE A 114 5.45 -0.71 12.72
CA ILE A 114 6.79 -0.13 12.84
C ILE A 114 6.71 1.31 13.30
N ALA A 115 5.86 2.13 12.68
CA ALA A 115 5.70 3.52 13.05
C ALA A 115 5.29 3.69 14.52
N GLY A 116 4.41 2.81 15.04
CA GLY A 116 4.05 2.78 16.45
C GLY A 116 5.24 2.42 17.37
N GLN A 117 6.06 1.44 16.97
CA GLN A 117 7.28 1.10 17.71
C GLN A 117 8.32 2.24 17.68
N ILE A 118 8.42 2.95 16.56
CA ILE A 118 9.26 4.15 16.43
C ILE A 118 8.76 5.24 17.37
N ASP A 119 7.45 5.51 17.40
CA ASP A 119 6.87 6.52 18.30
C ASP A 119 7.19 6.20 19.78
N ILE A 120 7.17 4.92 20.17
CA ILE A 120 7.56 4.47 21.52
C ILE A 120 9.05 4.72 21.77
N VAL A 121 9.93 4.37 20.83
CA VAL A 121 11.38 4.60 20.97
C VAL A 121 11.70 6.09 21.09
N CYS A 122 11.07 6.93 20.26
CA CYS A 122 11.22 8.38 20.33
C CYS A 122 10.78 8.94 21.68
N HIS A 123 9.65 8.46 22.21
CA HIS A 123 9.17 8.87 23.52
C HIS A 123 10.11 8.44 24.65
N GLU A 124 10.57 7.18 24.65
CA GLU A 124 11.54 6.67 25.63
C GLU A 124 12.86 7.46 25.59
N LEU A 125 13.36 7.82 24.39
CA LEU A 125 14.57 8.64 24.23
C LEU A 125 14.44 10.03 24.86
N LEU A 126 13.28 10.66 24.72
CA LEU A 126 13.02 11.98 25.30
C LEU A 126 12.82 11.90 26.82
N GLU A 127 12.19 10.85 27.34
CA GLU A 127 11.95 10.66 28.78
C GLU A 127 13.21 10.31 29.59
N ILE A 128 14.18 9.59 29.01
CA ILE A 128 15.47 9.26 29.68
C ILE A 128 16.15 10.52 30.24
N SER A 129 15.89 11.66 29.62
CA SER A 129 16.49 12.94 29.94
C SER A 129 15.80 13.71 31.08
N VAL A 130 14.57 13.32 31.46
CA VAL A 130 13.71 14.03 32.44
C VAL A 130 13.62 13.28 33.77
N ALA A 131 13.92 11.98 33.81
CA ALA A 131 13.80 11.16 35.01
C ALA A 131 14.92 11.47 36.04
N ASP A 132 14.51 11.94 37.21
CA ASP A 132 15.31 12.37 38.36
C ASP A 132 16.36 11.33 38.84
N ASP A 133 17.56 11.83 39.16
CA ASP A 133 18.83 11.32 39.74
C ASP A 133 19.14 9.80 39.96
N LYS A 134 18.34 8.85 39.47
CA LYS A 134 18.59 7.41 39.62
C LYS A 134 19.31 6.84 38.39
N HIS A 135 20.63 7.00 38.38
CA HIS A 135 21.51 6.55 37.30
C HIS A 135 21.34 5.09 36.83
N ASP A 136 21.08 4.14 37.74
CA ASP A 136 20.88 2.73 37.34
C ASP A 136 19.62 2.54 36.46
N SER A 137 18.64 3.44 36.58
CA SER A 137 17.43 3.44 35.76
C SER A 137 17.70 3.86 34.31
N HIS A 138 18.63 4.80 34.09
CA HIS A 138 18.95 5.35 32.76
C HIS A 138 19.60 4.30 31.87
N MET A 139 20.58 3.54 32.39
CA MET A 139 21.26 2.49 31.62
C MET A 139 20.29 1.36 31.22
N VAL A 140 19.37 0.98 32.10
CA VAL A 140 18.34 -0.05 31.79
C VAL A 140 17.38 0.46 30.72
N ALA A 141 16.91 1.70 30.82
CA ALA A 141 16.05 2.33 29.83
C ALA A 141 16.76 2.45 28.46
N LEU A 142 18.01 2.90 28.45
CA LEU A 142 18.81 3.05 27.23
C LEU A 142 19.07 1.69 26.57
N ARG A 143 19.37 0.65 27.35
CA ARG A 143 19.49 -0.72 26.83
C ARG A 143 18.19 -1.20 26.20
N SER A 144 17.04 -0.93 26.82
CA SER A 144 15.72 -1.24 26.27
C SER A 144 15.49 -0.54 24.93
N VAL A 145 15.79 0.76 24.85
CA VAL A 145 15.68 1.57 23.63
C VAL A 145 16.53 0.99 22.50
N VAL A 146 17.80 0.65 22.78
CA VAL A 146 18.71 0.09 21.77
C VAL A 146 18.20 -1.26 21.26
N ILE A 147 17.77 -2.15 22.15
CA ILE A 147 17.21 -3.47 21.77
C ILE A 147 15.96 -3.27 20.89
N ARG A 148 15.08 -2.35 21.26
CA ARG A 148 13.86 -2.08 20.48
C ARG A 148 14.18 -1.45 19.12
N HIS A 149 15.13 -0.51 19.04
CA HIS A 149 15.60 0.05 17.78
C HIS A 149 16.21 -1.02 16.86
N GLN A 150 17.02 -1.93 17.39
CA GLN A 150 17.57 -3.06 16.62
C GLN A 150 16.46 -3.97 16.09
N ARG A 151 15.43 -4.26 16.89
CA ARG A 151 14.25 -5.03 16.42
C ARG A 151 13.49 -4.30 15.31
N ILE A 152 13.30 -2.98 15.43
CA ILE A 152 12.65 -2.17 14.40
C ILE A 152 13.44 -2.24 13.08
N VAL A 153 14.76 -2.06 13.14
CA VAL A 153 15.65 -2.16 11.97
C VAL A 153 15.54 -3.53 11.32
N ALA A 154 15.69 -4.61 12.10
CA ALA A 154 15.62 -5.97 11.57
C ALA A 154 14.24 -6.28 10.97
N PHE A 155 13.16 -5.80 11.59
CA PHE A 155 11.82 -5.99 11.08
C PHE A 155 11.57 -5.20 9.78
N ALA A 156 12.07 -3.97 9.68
CA ALA A 156 12.00 -3.19 8.44
C ALA A 156 12.81 -3.83 7.30
N GLU A 157 14.01 -4.36 7.60
CA GLU A 157 14.82 -5.11 6.63
C GLU A 157 14.10 -6.38 6.15
N ASN A 158 13.40 -7.09 7.04
CA ASN A 158 12.59 -8.25 6.66
C ASN A 158 11.41 -7.87 5.75
N ILE A 159 10.70 -6.77 6.05
CA ILE A 159 9.64 -6.26 5.19
C ILE A 159 10.22 -5.92 3.82
N GLU A 160 11.32 -5.18 3.77
CA GLU A 160 11.97 -4.81 2.52
C GLU A 160 12.38 -6.06 1.72
N ASN A 161 12.98 -7.08 2.35
CA ASN A 161 13.37 -8.31 1.65
C ASN A 161 12.18 -9.07 1.05
N VAL A 162 11.04 -9.09 1.74
CA VAL A 162 9.82 -9.77 1.28
C VAL A 162 9.13 -8.94 0.19
N PHE A 163 8.98 -7.64 0.39
CA PHE A 163 8.19 -6.78 -0.49
C PHE A 163 8.96 -6.14 -1.63
N CYS A 164 10.30 -6.16 -1.67
CA CYS A 164 11.07 -5.46 -2.69
C CYS A 164 10.73 -5.90 -4.13
N TYR A 165 10.72 -7.22 -4.38
CA TYR A 165 10.37 -7.76 -5.70
C TYR A 165 8.85 -7.75 -5.96
N MET A 166 8.03 -7.94 -4.92
CA MET A 166 6.57 -7.81 -5.05
C MET A 166 6.19 -6.39 -5.45
N ALA A 167 6.81 -5.38 -4.83
CA ALA A 167 6.63 -3.98 -5.16
C ALA A 167 7.07 -3.69 -6.59
N LEU A 168 8.20 -4.22 -7.06
CA LEU A 168 8.63 -4.05 -8.46
C LEU A 168 7.59 -4.57 -9.45
N MET A 169 7.12 -5.81 -9.25
CA MET A 169 6.14 -6.41 -10.15
C MET A 169 4.81 -5.64 -10.13
N GLN A 170 4.36 -5.22 -8.93
CA GLN A 170 3.18 -4.39 -8.79
C GLN A 170 3.33 -3.03 -9.47
N PHE A 171 4.49 -2.39 -9.32
CA PHE A 171 4.77 -1.07 -9.87
C PHE A 171 4.73 -1.11 -11.41
N LEU A 172 5.42 -2.08 -12.02
CA LEU A 172 5.40 -2.29 -13.47
C LEU A 172 3.99 -2.62 -13.97
N SER A 173 3.28 -3.53 -13.30
CA SER A 173 1.92 -3.91 -13.66
C SER A 173 0.97 -2.70 -13.60
N ASN A 174 1.04 -1.91 -12.52
CA ASN A 174 0.22 -0.72 -12.35
C ASN A 174 0.51 0.31 -13.44
N THR A 175 1.77 0.53 -13.83
CA THR A 175 2.11 1.42 -14.95
C THR A 175 1.41 1.00 -16.23
N PHE A 176 1.52 -0.27 -16.63
CA PHE A 176 0.84 -0.76 -17.85
C PHE A 176 -0.68 -0.59 -17.77
N VAL A 177 -1.30 -1.02 -16.67
CA VAL A 177 -2.75 -0.95 -16.50
C VAL A 177 -3.24 0.50 -16.53
N ILE A 178 -2.56 1.42 -15.83
CA ILE A 178 -2.89 2.85 -15.84
C ILE A 178 -2.78 3.44 -17.25
N CYS A 179 -1.73 3.09 -18.02
CA CYS A 179 -1.57 3.54 -19.40
C CYS A 179 -2.75 3.09 -20.28
N PHE A 180 -3.05 1.79 -20.30
CA PHE A 180 -4.11 1.26 -21.16
C PHE A 180 -5.49 1.76 -20.77
N LEU A 181 -5.79 1.84 -19.46
CA LEU A 181 -7.05 2.40 -18.99
C LEU A 181 -7.17 3.88 -19.33
N GLY A 182 -6.09 4.66 -19.17
CA GLY A 182 -6.06 6.07 -19.55
C GLY A 182 -6.34 6.27 -21.03
N PHE A 183 -5.75 5.45 -21.90
CA PHE A 183 -6.02 5.46 -23.34
C PHE A 183 -7.48 5.11 -23.66
N VAL A 184 -8.03 4.08 -23.02
CA VAL A 184 -9.45 3.71 -23.18
C VAL A 184 -10.38 4.84 -22.74
N ILE A 185 -10.07 5.53 -21.64
CA ILE A 185 -10.85 6.69 -21.17
C ILE A 185 -10.85 7.77 -22.25
N VAL A 186 -9.67 8.19 -22.73
CA VAL A 186 -9.55 9.27 -23.73
C VAL A 186 -10.31 8.93 -25.02
N ASN A 187 -10.17 7.71 -25.54
CA ASN A 187 -10.84 7.32 -26.77
C ASN A 187 -12.35 7.13 -26.63
N SER A 188 -12.83 6.75 -25.45
CA SER A 188 -14.26 6.52 -25.22
C SER A 188 -15.07 7.82 -25.16
N LEU A 189 -14.43 8.98 -24.92
CA LEU A 189 -15.12 10.27 -24.77
C LEU A 189 -15.94 10.68 -26.00
N ASN A 190 -15.53 10.25 -27.19
CA ASN A 190 -16.20 10.58 -28.46
C ASN A 190 -17.13 9.47 -28.96
N SER A 191 -17.30 8.38 -28.18
CA SER A 191 -18.10 7.23 -28.59
C SER A 191 -19.57 7.37 -28.16
N PRO A 192 -20.54 6.87 -28.95
CA PRO A 192 -21.97 6.92 -28.58
C PRO A 192 -22.29 6.08 -27.33
N ASP A 193 -21.44 5.11 -26.98
CA ASP A 193 -21.55 4.27 -25.77
C ASP A 193 -20.67 4.79 -24.60
N ALA A 194 -20.22 6.05 -24.65
CA ALA A 194 -19.30 6.65 -23.68
C ALA A 194 -19.76 6.44 -22.23
N ASP A 195 -21.03 6.72 -21.93
CA ASP A 195 -21.56 6.69 -20.56
C ASP A 195 -21.43 5.30 -19.91
N ALA A 196 -21.74 4.24 -20.66
CA ALA A 196 -21.67 2.87 -20.18
C ALA A 196 -20.22 2.40 -19.97
N VAL A 197 -19.30 2.83 -20.84
CA VAL A 197 -17.86 2.52 -20.72
C VAL A 197 -17.22 3.32 -19.58
N MET A 198 -17.54 4.60 -19.45
CA MET A 198 -16.98 5.46 -18.40
C MET A 198 -17.41 5.02 -17.00
N MET A 199 -18.67 4.59 -16.84
CA MET A 199 -19.18 4.10 -15.55
C MET A 199 -18.36 2.93 -14.99
N LYS A 200 -17.81 2.06 -15.85
CA LYS A 200 -16.98 0.92 -15.42
C LYS A 200 -15.48 1.24 -15.36
N ILE A 201 -14.96 2.00 -16.33
CA ILE A 201 -13.51 2.22 -16.47
C ILE A 201 -12.98 3.23 -15.45
N ILE A 202 -13.72 4.30 -15.15
CA ILE A 202 -13.25 5.34 -14.22
C ILE A 202 -13.04 4.80 -12.79
N PRO A 203 -14.00 4.07 -12.18
CA PRO A 203 -13.79 3.50 -10.86
C PRO A 203 -12.62 2.51 -10.82
N TYR A 204 -12.45 1.72 -11.89
CA TYR A 204 -11.34 0.79 -12.02
C TYR A 204 -9.99 1.52 -12.10
N TYR A 205 -9.91 2.58 -12.92
CA TYR A 205 -8.74 3.45 -12.99
C TYR A 205 -8.41 4.06 -11.62
N ALA A 206 -9.42 4.56 -10.90
CA ALA A 206 -9.22 5.16 -9.58
C ALA A 206 -8.65 4.16 -8.56
N VAL A 207 -9.13 2.91 -8.55
CA VAL A 207 -8.63 1.89 -7.62
C VAL A 207 -7.21 1.46 -7.93
N VAL A 208 -6.83 1.27 -9.20
CA VAL A 208 -5.45 0.92 -9.57
C VAL A 208 -4.47 2.05 -9.20
N ASN A 209 -4.88 3.31 -9.37
CA ASN A 209 -4.09 4.45 -8.92
C ASN A 209 -3.98 4.53 -7.40
N LEU A 210 -5.09 4.25 -6.69
CA LEU A 210 -5.09 4.19 -5.23
C LEU A 210 -4.16 3.10 -4.71
N GLU A 211 -4.13 1.93 -5.35
CA GLU A 211 -3.20 0.84 -5.03
C GLU A 211 -1.74 1.26 -5.17
N ALA A 212 -1.37 1.86 -6.30
CA ALA A 212 -0.03 2.39 -6.52
C ALA A 212 0.34 3.47 -5.48
N PHE A 213 -0.61 4.34 -5.16
CA PHE A 213 -0.44 5.38 -4.14
C PHE A 213 -0.20 4.79 -2.75
N ILE A 214 -0.97 3.79 -2.32
CA ILE A 214 -0.84 3.15 -1.00
C ILE A 214 0.56 2.56 -0.82
N LEU A 215 1.06 1.88 -1.84
CA LEU A 215 2.40 1.27 -1.81
C LEU A 215 3.49 2.33 -1.65
N CYS A 216 3.45 3.40 -2.46
CA CYS A 216 4.42 4.49 -2.40
C CYS A 216 4.31 5.30 -1.11
N PHE A 217 3.09 5.57 -0.65
CA PHE A 217 2.83 6.25 0.62
C PHE A 217 3.36 5.45 1.80
N SER A 218 3.26 4.12 1.77
CA SER A 218 3.79 3.25 2.81
C SER A 218 5.31 3.37 2.93
N GLY A 219 6.02 3.40 1.80
CA GLY A 219 7.47 3.60 1.76
C GLY A 219 7.89 4.99 2.26
N GLU A 220 7.24 6.05 1.76
CA GLU A 220 7.44 7.44 2.19
C GLU A 220 7.21 7.59 3.70
N TYR A 221 6.11 7.02 4.19
CA TYR A 221 5.74 7.11 5.59
C TYR A 221 6.76 6.42 6.49
N LEU A 222 7.28 5.25 6.09
CA LEU A 222 8.33 4.53 6.82
C LEU A 222 9.63 5.34 6.87
N SER A 223 10.11 5.85 5.72
CA SER A 223 11.31 6.69 5.64
C SER A 223 11.17 7.92 6.53
N SER A 224 10.07 8.65 6.38
CA SER A 224 9.78 9.85 7.18
C SER A 224 9.73 9.55 8.67
N LYS A 225 9.06 8.46 9.08
CA LYS A 225 9.04 8.04 10.49
C LYS A 225 10.41 7.64 11.01
N SER A 226 11.24 6.98 10.21
CA SER A 226 12.59 6.57 10.63
C SER A 226 13.49 7.77 10.98
N LYS A 227 13.33 8.91 10.29
CA LYS A 227 14.04 10.17 10.60
C LYS A 227 13.75 10.68 12.02
N CYS A 228 12.55 10.42 12.55
CA CYS A 228 12.16 10.88 13.88
C CYS A 228 13.04 10.27 14.99
N ILE A 229 13.59 9.06 14.80
CA ILE A 229 14.49 8.43 15.79
C ILE A 229 15.75 9.28 15.96
N ASN A 230 16.37 9.66 14.85
CA ASN A 230 17.57 10.49 14.84
C ASN A 230 17.29 11.85 15.52
N GLN A 231 16.17 12.48 15.17
CA GLN A 231 15.75 13.76 15.76
C GLN A 231 15.50 13.64 17.27
N ALA A 232 14.78 12.60 17.72
CA ALA A 232 14.51 12.37 19.14
C ALA A 232 15.79 12.08 19.92
N ALA A 233 16.70 11.28 19.36
CA ALA A 233 17.99 10.99 19.97
C ALA A 233 18.86 12.25 20.08
N TYR A 234 18.91 13.07 19.03
CA TYR A 234 19.65 14.34 19.04
C TYR A 234 19.08 15.35 20.05
N ASN A 235 17.75 15.44 20.14
CA ASN A 235 17.04 16.36 21.04
C ASN A 235 16.98 15.87 22.50
N SER A 236 17.39 14.63 22.78
CA SER A 236 17.55 14.17 24.16
C SER A 236 18.65 14.96 24.89
N PHE A 237 18.59 15.11 26.21
CA PHE A 237 19.68 15.72 26.98
C PHE A 237 20.91 14.80 27.14
N TRP A 238 21.34 14.14 26.06
CA TRP A 238 22.44 13.17 26.05
C TRP A 238 23.78 13.74 26.56
N TYR A 239 23.96 15.06 26.44
CA TYR A 239 25.13 15.78 26.95
C TYR A 239 25.13 15.96 28.48
N LYS A 240 24.00 15.69 29.16
CA LYS A 240 23.89 15.67 30.62
C LYS A 240 24.03 14.26 31.21
N LEU A 241 24.08 13.22 30.38
CA LEU A 241 24.23 11.83 30.81
C LEU A 241 25.70 11.48 31.10
N LYS A 242 25.94 10.31 31.71
CA LYS A 242 27.31 9.83 31.92
C LYS A 242 28.01 9.59 30.59
N PRO A 243 29.35 9.72 30.51
CA PRO A 243 30.11 9.48 29.27
C PRO A 243 29.83 8.12 28.59
N THR A 244 29.53 7.08 29.37
CA THR A 244 29.16 5.76 28.84
C THR A 244 27.78 5.75 28.16
N GLU A 245 26.82 6.48 28.72
CA GLU A 245 25.44 6.59 28.22
C GLU A 245 25.39 7.50 26.98
N SER A 246 26.09 8.64 27.04
CA SER A 246 26.21 9.56 25.90
C SER A 246 26.82 8.88 24.67
N LYS A 247 27.81 7.99 24.87
CA LYS A 247 28.39 7.18 23.78
C LYS A 247 27.36 6.27 23.11
N ILE A 248 26.46 5.66 23.89
CA ILE A 248 25.41 4.78 23.35
C ILE A 248 24.41 5.59 22.52
N ILE A 249 23.97 6.75 23.01
CA ILE A 249 23.09 7.64 22.24
C ILE A 249 23.78 8.12 20.97
N PHE A 250 25.07 8.45 21.03
CA PHE A 250 25.85 8.83 19.86
C PHE A 250 25.88 7.71 18.81
N LEU A 251 26.09 6.46 19.21
CA LEU A 251 26.01 5.31 18.29
C LEU A 251 24.61 5.15 17.68
N LEU A 252 23.55 5.40 18.47
CA LEU A 252 22.18 5.35 18.00
C LEU A 252 21.89 6.46 16.97
N ILE A 253 22.37 7.68 17.20
CA ILE A 253 22.31 8.80 16.24
C ILE A 253 23.01 8.39 14.94
N MET A 254 24.26 7.93 15.01
CA MET A 254 25.02 7.49 13.82
C MET A 254 24.29 6.39 13.04
N ARG A 255 23.68 5.40 13.72
CA ARG A 255 22.94 4.34 13.03
C ARG A 255 21.62 4.82 12.43
N SER A 256 20.93 5.76 13.08
CA SER A 256 19.61 6.26 12.67
C SER A 256 19.67 7.29 11.53
N GLN A 257 20.87 7.81 11.20
CA GLN A 257 21.08 8.60 9.98
C GLN A 257 20.81 7.80 8.70
N LYS A 258 21.00 6.47 8.73
CA LYS A 258 20.54 5.60 7.65
C LYS A 258 19.06 5.26 7.86
N GLU A 259 18.23 5.91 7.07
CA GLU A 259 16.78 5.74 7.07
C GLU A 259 16.33 4.32 6.73
N LEU A 260 15.13 3.97 7.19
CA LEU A 260 14.45 2.74 6.84
C LEU A 260 13.61 3.02 5.60
N THR A 261 14.06 2.55 4.45
CA THR A 261 13.37 2.75 3.16
C THR A 261 12.82 1.44 2.62
N MET A 262 11.76 1.54 1.83
CA MET A 262 11.29 0.44 0.99
C MET A 262 11.63 0.73 -0.47
N THR A 263 12.00 -0.29 -1.24
CA THR A 263 12.37 -0.11 -2.65
C THR A 263 11.60 -1.04 -3.57
N ALA A 264 11.38 -0.61 -4.81
CA ALA A 264 10.94 -1.49 -5.89
C ALA A 264 12.17 -2.09 -6.58
N GLY A 265 12.46 -3.36 -6.31
CA GLY A 265 13.53 -4.12 -6.97
C GLY A 265 14.94 -3.57 -6.77
N LYS A 266 15.19 -2.79 -5.72
CA LYS A 266 16.44 -2.03 -5.50
C LYS A 266 16.76 -0.99 -6.58
N PHE A 267 15.85 -0.71 -7.51
CA PHE A 267 16.03 0.28 -8.57
C PHE A 267 15.57 1.67 -8.13
N VAL A 268 14.46 1.74 -7.41
CA VAL A 268 13.84 3.01 -7.01
C VAL A 268 13.25 2.90 -5.61
N ASP A 269 13.41 3.95 -4.81
CA ASP A 269 12.77 4.06 -3.51
C ASP A 269 11.26 4.28 -3.68
N LEU A 270 10.46 3.59 -2.88
CA LEU A 270 9.01 3.79 -2.84
C LEU A 270 8.73 5.11 -2.12
N SER A 271 8.41 6.15 -2.90
CA SER A 271 8.15 7.51 -2.44
C SER A 271 7.00 8.14 -3.20
N LEU A 272 6.46 9.24 -2.69
CA LEU A 272 5.44 10.01 -3.43
C LEU A 272 6.00 10.63 -4.73
N GLU A 273 7.30 10.87 -4.78
CA GLU A 273 8.01 11.28 -5.99
C GLU A 273 8.00 10.17 -7.06
N SER A 274 8.26 8.92 -6.66
CA SER A 274 8.19 7.76 -7.55
C SER A 274 6.77 7.54 -8.07
N PHE A 275 5.74 7.71 -7.24
CA PHE A 275 4.34 7.68 -7.67
C PHE A 275 4.04 8.76 -8.72
N THR A 276 4.46 10.00 -8.48
CA THR A 276 4.28 11.12 -9.42
C THR A 276 4.98 10.84 -10.75
N SER A 277 6.16 10.22 -10.70
CA SER A 277 6.94 9.85 -11.88
C SER A 277 6.21 8.79 -12.72
N ILE A 278 5.55 7.79 -12.09
CA ILE A 278 4.68 6.84 -12.81
C ILE A 278 3.55 7.58 -13.51
N LEU A 279 2.82 8.45 -12.79
CA LEU A 279 1.66 9.12 -13.37
C LEU A 279 2.05 9.97 -14.58
N LYS A 280 3.20 10.67 -14.50
CA LYS A 280 3.76 11.43 -15.62
C LYS A 280 4.11 10.52 -16.79
N ALA A 281 4.83 9.43 -16.53
CA ALA A 281 5.19 8.46 -17.57
C ALA A 281 3.94 7.87 -18.24
N SER A 282 2.95 7.45 -17.46
CA SER A 282 1.68 6.92 -17.96
C SER A 282 0.92 7.93 -18.81
N ALA A 283 0.82 9.19 -18.36
CA ALA A 283 0.19 10.24 -19.15
C ALA A 283 0.93 10.49 -20.48
N SER A 284 2.26 10.50 -20.48
CA SER A 284 3.06 10.60 -21.71
C SER A 284 2.78 9.44 -22.67
N TYR A 285 2.72 8.20 -22.18
CA TYR A 285 2.36 7.03 -23.00
C TYR A 285 0.94 7.13 -23.56
N VAL A 286 -0.02 7.59 -22.76
CA VAL A 286 -1.40 7.84 -23.23
C VAL A 286 -1.41 8.85 -24.38
N SER A 287 -0.67 9.96 -24.26
CA SER A 287 -0.57 10.96 -25.33
C SER A 287 0.04 10.40 -26.61
N VAL A 288 1.10 9.59 -26.50
CA VAL A 288 1.72 8.93 -27.68
C VAL A 288 0.74 7.96 -28.34
N LEU A 289 0.08 7.10 -27.55
CA LEU A 289 -0.91 6.15 -28.07
C LEU A 289 -2.08 6.86 -28.76
N HIS A 290 -2.57 7.96 -28.19
CA HIS A 290 -3.64 8.76 -28.78
C HIS A 290 -3.22 9.54 -30.03
N ALA A 291 -1.94 9.89 -30.17
CA ALA A 291 -1.44 10.50 -31.40
C ALA A 291 -1.24 9.48 -32.53
N MET A 292 -1.01 8.21 -32.19
CA MET A 292 -0.78 7.14 -33.16
C MET A 292 -2.07 6.47 -33.67
N TYR A 293 -3.14 6.46 -32.87
CA TYR A 293 -4.43 5.82 -33.15
C TYR A 293 -5.57 6.82 -33.12
#